data_AF-A0A4R8SDG0-F1
#
_entry.id   AF-A0A4R8SDG0-F1
#
_cell.length_a   1.000
_cell.length_b   1.000
_cell.length_c   1.000
_cell.angle_alpha   90.00
_cell.angle_beta   90.00
_cell.angle_gamma   90.00
#
_symmetry.space_group_name_H-M   'P 1'
#
loop_
_entity.id
_entity.type
_entity.pdbx_description
1 polymer ?
#
loop_
_entity_poly.entity_id
_entity_poly.type
_entity_poly.pdbx_seq_one_letter_code
_entity_poly.pdbx_strand_id
1 'polypeptide(L)'
;MTHAIEEIVRLLTPPARRPVAEMRLQISEMTEGVRIGATFQNPMFGVYCTWGHIRRACHGDLVLSVFSIETNGRPANDVLRFDVSGRSTPAQGPPDPAPELAHGTIVRATFEDYAGRFDVIGPAVVATSAPMVGVGRWVLAYKGQLGVCLRNLEILAAPGELGLPCPTPTLSWDDGDSTI
;
A
#
# COMPACT_ATOMS: atom_id res chain seq x y z
N MET A 1 -22.35 6.92 -0.69
CA MET A 1 -21.16 7.45 -1.38
C MET A 1 -20.25 8.22 -0.42
N THR A 2 -20.78 9.14 0.41
CA THR A 2 -20.02 9.94 1.38
C THR A 2 -19.20 9.13 2.39
N HIS A 3 -19.77 8.08 3.00
CA HIS A 3 -19.04 7.26 3.97
C HIS A 3 -17.83 6.50 3.40
N ALA A 4 -17.88 6.08 2.14
CA ALA A 4 -16.75 5.40 1.51
C ALA A 4 -15.57 6.37 1.28
N ILE A 5 -15.87 7.61 0.89
CA ILE A 5 -14.85 8.66 0.71
C ILE A 5 -14.23 9.04 2.07
N GLU A 6 -15.05 9.23 3.11
CA GLU A 6 -14.58 9.51 4.47
C GLU A 6 -13.64 8.41 4.98
N GLU A 7 -13.96 7.16 4.71
CA GLU A 7 -13.13 6.02 5.07
C GLU A 7 -11.78 6.03 4.33
N ILE A 8 -11.78 6.30 3.01
CA ILE A 8 -10.54 6.42 2.22
C ILE A 8 -9.67 7.55 2.76
N VAL A 9 -10.26 8.74 3.00
CA VAL A 9 -9.53 9.89 3.54
C VAL A 9 -8.96 9.56 4.92
N ARG A 10 -9.74 8.92 5.79
CA ARG A 10 -9.26 8.48 7.11
C ARG A 10 -8.10 7.50 6.98
N LEU A 11 -8.18 6.54 6.06
CA LEU A 11 -7.17 5.50 5.81
C LEU A 11 -5.86 6.07 5.26
N LEU A 12 -5.93 7.09 4.42
CA LEU A 12 -4.78 7.68 3.73
C LEU A 12 -4.26 8.96 4.39
N THR A 13 -4.85 9.39 5.51
CA THR A 13 -4.33 10.48 6.34
C THR A 13 -3.49 9.91 7.47
N PRO A 14 -2.21 10.34 7.64
CA PRO A 14 -1.39 9.92 8.77
C PRO A 14 -2.03 10.30 10.10
N PRO A 15 -1.95 9.45 11.13
CA PRO A 15 -2.38 9.84 12.46
C PRO A 15 -1.44 10.93 13.01
N ALA A 16 -1.97 11.83 13.84
CA ALA A 16 -1.17 12.88 14.48
C ALA A 16 -0.01 12.34 15.33
N ARG A 17 -0.18 11.12 15.87
CA ARG A 17 0.86 10.38 16.60
C ARG A 17 0.78 8.90 16.27
N ARG A 18 1.94 8.27 16.06
CA ARG A 18 2.07 6.82 15.85
C ARG A 18 1.80 6.06 17.17
N PRO A 19 0.79 5.17 17.25
CA PRO A 19 0.43 4.46 18.47
C PRO A 19 1.32 3.23 18.69
N VAL A 20 2.62 3.44 18.92
CA VAL A 20 3.63 2.36 18.97
C VAL A 20 3.32 1.31 20.05
N ALA A 21 2.82 1.71 21.22
CA ALA A 21 2.50 0.77 22.30
C ALA A 21 1.37 -0.19 21.91
N GLU A 22 0.30 0.34 21.28
CA GLU A 22 -0.82 -0.45 20.78
C GLU A 22 -0.38 -1.39 19.66
N MET A 23 0.41 -0.89 18.70
CA MET A 23 0.93 -1.72 17.62
C MET A 23 1.81 -2.87 18.11
N ARG A 24 2.61 -2.67 19.18
CA ARG A 24 3.39 -3.76 19.79
C ARG A 24 2.50 -4.84 20.40
N LEU A 25 1.39 -4.45 21.05
CA LEU A 25 0.42 -5.40 21.56
C LEU A 25 -0.23 -6.18 20.41
N GLN A 26 -0.68 -5.49 19.37
CA GLN A 26 -1.26 -6.11 18.17
C GLN A 26 -0.28 -7.12 17.53
N ILE A 27 0.99 -6.74 17.35
CA ILE A 27 2.03 -7.65 16.81
C ILE A 27 2.18 -8.92 17.67
N SER A 28 2.11 -8.80 19.00
CA SER A 28 2.22 -9.96 19.89
C SER A 28 1.03 -10.92 19.81
N GLU A 29 -0.12 -10.45 19.33
CA GLU A 29 -1.36 -11.22 19.16
C GLU A 29 -1.54 -11.74 17.71
N MET A 30 -0.79 -11.19 16.75
CA MET A 30 -0.86 -11.58 15.35
C MET A 30 -0.34 -12.99 15.13
N THR A 31 -1.14 -13.78 14.41
CA THR A 31 -0.80 -15.14 14.00
C THR A 31 -0.66 -15.21 12.49
N GLU A 32 0.26 -16.06 12.03
CA GLU A 32 0.44 -16.35 10.61
C GLU A 32 -0.88 -16.82 9.96
N GLY A 33 -1.13 -16.41 8.73
CA GLY A 33 -2.34 -16.73 7.98
C GLY A 33 -3.54 -15.86 8.31
N VAL A 34 -3.50 -15.02 9.36
CA VAL A 34 -4.56 -14.04 9.63
C VAL A 34 -4.50 -12.91 8.59
N ARG A 35 -5.67 -12.49 8.10
CA ARG A 35 -5.78 -11.32 7.23
C ARG A 35 -5.79 -10.04 8.06
N ILE A 36 -4.91 -9.09 7.75
CA ILE A 36 -4.88 -7.76 8.38
C ILE A 36 -4.68 -6.67 7.33
N GLY A 37 -4.90 -5.42 7.75
CA GLY A 37 -4.42 -4.22 7.06
C GLY A 37 -3.22 -3.60 7.76
N ALA A 38 -2.31 -2.99 7.00
CA ALA A 38 -1.27 -2.11 7.52
C ALA A 38 -1.21 -0.83 6.68
N THR A 39 -1.26 0.32 7.36
CA THR A 39 -1.06 1.63 6.72
C THR A 39 0.41 2.02 6.82
N PHE A 40 1.00 2.39 5.70
CA PHE A 40 2.40 2.78 5.57
C PHE A 40 2.53 4.26 5.18
N GLN A 41 3.65 4.87 5.53
CA GLN A 41 4.11 6.15 4.99
C GLN A 41 5.47 5.96 4.36
N ASN A 42 5.56 6.22 3.06
CA ASN A 42 6.81 6.15 2.32
C ASN A 42 7.06 7.47 1.59
N PRO A 43 8.29 8.01 1.57
CA PRO A 43 8.60 9.27 0.89
C PRO A 43 8.24 9.28 -0.60
N MET A 44 8.33 8.13 -1.27
CA MET A 44 8.07 7.97 -2.70
C MET A 44 6.61 7.63 -3.01
N PHE A 45 5.98 6.78 -2.19
CA PHE A 45 4.61 6.30 -2.42
C PHE A 45 3.53 7.01 -1.60
N GLY A 46 3.93 7.93 -0.72
CA GLY A 46 3.02 8.64 0.16
C GLY A 46 2.43 7.71 1.20
N VAL A 47 1.17 7.97 1.58
CA VAL A 47 0.43 7.11 2.49
C VAL A 47 -0.37 6.11 1.68
N TYR A 48 -0.25 4.84 2.02
CA TYR A 48 -1.00 3.76 1.39
C TYR A 48 -1.34 2.70 2.44
N CYS A 49 -2.35 1.89 2.17
CA CYS A 49 -2.74 0.80 3.04
C CYS A 49 -2.80 -0.51 2.24
N THR A 50 -2.24 -1.55 2.81
CA THR A 50 -2.20 -2.90 2.22
C THR A 50 -2.97 -3.85 3.11
N TRP A 51 -3.80 -4.71 2.53
CA TRP A 51 -4.46 -5.81 3.23
C TRP A 51 -4.11 -7.15 2.61
N GLY A 52 -3.79 -8.12 3.44
CA GLY A 52 -3.36 -9.44 3.01
C GLY A 52 -3.20 -10.38 4.18
N HIS A 53 -2.78 -11.60 3.91
CA HIS A 53 -2.46 -12.57 4.96
C HIS A 53 -1.04 -12.32 5.49
N ILE A 54 -0.91 -12.34 6.82
CA ILE A 54 0.39 -12.29 7.47
C ILE A 54 1.14 -13.58 7.18
N ARG A 55 2.44 -13.45 6.87
CA ARG A 55 3.39 -14.56 6.79
C ARG A 55 4.58 -14.28 7.70
N ARG A 56 5.46 -15.26 7.90
CA ARG A 56 6.76 -15.03 8.52
C ARG A 56 7.88 -15.10 7.49
N ALA A 57 8.80 -14.14 7.55
CA ALA A 57 10.07 -14.21 6.82
C ALA A 57 10.96 -15.30 7.43
N CYS A 58 12.03 -15.69 6.71
CA CYS A 58 12.97 -16.70 7.18
C CYS A 58 13.66 -16.34 8.51
N HIS A 59 13.82 -15.04 8.81
CA HIS A 59 14.38 -14.55 10.08
C HIS A 59 13.34 -14.40 11.19
N GLY A 60 12.07 -14.74 10.94
CA GLY A 60 11.00 -14.77 11.92
C GLY A 60 10.06 -13.57 11.90
N ASP A 61 10.42 -12.46 11.24
CA ASP A 61 9.59 -11.25 11.28
C ASP A 61 8.25 -11.44 10.55
N LEU A 62 7.20 -10.77 11.02
CA LEU A 62 5.93 -10.71 10.32
C LEU A 62 6.05 -9.89 9.03
N VAL A 63 5.54 -10.46 7.94
CA VAL A 63 5.46 -9.80 6.64
C VAL A 63 4.02 -9.73 6.14
N LEU A 64 3.69 -8.66 5.44
CA LEU A 64 2.42 -8.47 4.74
C LEU A 64 2.70 -8.27 3.26
N SER A 65 2.13 -9.14 2.43
CA SER A 65 2.56 -9.29 1.03
C SER A 65 4.06 -9.62 0.99
N VAL A 66 4.95 -8.70 0.60
CA VAL A 66 6.42 -8.87 0.60
C VAL A 66 7.16 -7.92 1.55
N PHE A 67 6.45 -7.10 2.33
CA PHE A 67 7.06 -6.09 3.20
C PHE A 67 7.04 -6.53 4.65
N SER A 68 8.17 -6.36 5.34
CA SER A 68 8.20 -6.53 6.79
C SER A 68 7.35 -5.44 7.44
N ILE A 69 6.51 -5.84 8.39
CA ILE A 69 5.68 -4.93 9.18
C ILE A 69 6.20 -4.76 10.61
N GLU A 70 7.22 -5.54 10.98
CA GLU A 70 7.84 -5.49 12.29
C GLU A 70 9.31 -5.94 12.25
N THR A 71 10.04 -5.61 13.32
CA THR A 71 11.36 -6.17 13.61
C THR A 71 11.48 -6.39 15.11
N ASN A 72 11.73 -7.63 15.53
CA ASN A 72 11.85 -8.02 16.93
C ASN A 72 10.66 -7.56 17.80
N GLY A 73 9.43 -7.73 17.31
CA GLY A 73 8.19 -7.36 17.99
C GLY A 73 7.93 -5.85 18.07
N ARG A 74 8.62 -5.05 17.25
CA ARG A 74 8.40 -3.61 17.13
C ARG A 74 7.90 -3.27 15.73
N PRO A 75 6.89 -2.41 15.58
CA PRO A 75 6.40 -2.02 14.26
C PRO A 75 7.50 -1.36 13.44
N ALA A 76 7.58 -1.70 12.16
CA ALA A 76 8.50 -1.07 11.22
C ALA A 76 8.30 0.46 11.18
N ASN A 77 9.35 1.19 10.81
CA ASN A 77 9.36 2.66 10.97
C ASN A 77 8.34 3.37 10.08
N ASP A 78 8.08 2.80 8.91
CA ASP A 78 7.12 3.28 7.92
C ASP A 78 5.68 2.82 8.21
N VAL A 79 5.46 1.88 9.13
CA VAL A 79 4.11 1.46 9.54
C VAL A 79 3.49 2.46 10.50
N LEU A 80 2.35 3.03 10.11
CA LEU A 80 1.60 4.01 10.89
C LEU A 80 0.59 3.39 11.85
N ARG A 81 -0.05 2.28 11.44
CA ARG A 81 -1.09 1.56 12.19
C ARG A 81 -1.43 0.22 11.54
N PHE A 82 -2.06 -0.66 12.31
CA PHE A 82 -2.68 -1.89 11.83
C PHE A 82 -4.22 -1.82 11.86
N ASP A 83 -4.84 -2.54 10.94
CA ASP A 83 -6.26 -2.89 10.96
C ASP A 83 -6.39 -4.40 11.14
N VAL A 84 -6.62 -4.82 12.39
CA VAL A 84 -6.76 -6.23 12.77
C VAL A 84 -8.16 -6.79 12.48
N SER A 85 -9.08 -5.98 11.96
CA SER A 85 -10.41 -6.48 11.58
C SER A 85 -10.37 -7.40 10.35
N GLY A 86 -9.29 -7.34 9.57
CA GLY A 86 -9.06 -8.13 8.36
C GLY A 86 -9.99 -7.78 7.19
N ARG A 87 -10.83 -6.75 7.35
CA ARG A 87 -11.78 -6.34 6.32
C ARG A 87 -11.07 -5.49 5.28
N SER A 88 -11.05 -5.98 4.05
CA SER A 88 -10.67 -5.22 2.88
C SER A 88 -11.76 -5.33 1.82
N THR A 89 -11.88 -4.28 1.01
CA THR A 89 -12.67 -4.33 -0.21
C THR A 89 -11.70 -4.57 -1.36
N PRO A 90 -11.78 -5.69 -2.09
CA PRO A 90 -10.95 -5.91 -3.26
C PRO A 90 -11.38 -5.01 -4.42
N ALA A 91 -10.45 -4.65 -5.29
CA ALA A 91 -10.76 -3.93 -6.52
C ALA A 91 -11.64 -4.78 -7.45
N GLN A 92 -12.64 -4.16 -8.07
CA GLN A 92 -13.58 -4.86 -8.96
C GLN A 92 -13.38 -4.55 -10.45
N GLY A 93 -12.68 -3.46 -10.79
CA GLY A 93 -12.50 -3.03 -12.17
C GLY A 93 -11.39 -3.78 -12.92
N PRO A 94 -11.33 -3.63 -14.26
CA PRO A 94 -10.27 -4.19 -15.08
C PRO A 94 -8.92 -3.49 -14.79
N PRO A 95 -7.78 -4.18 -14.97
CA PRO A 95 -6.46 -3.59 -14.77
C PRO A 95 -6.04 -2.64 -15.90
N ASP A 96 -6.69 -2.70 -17.06
CA ASP A 96 -6.35 -1.98 -18.30
C ASP A 96 -6.07 -0.47 -18.17
N PRO A 97 -6.74 0.30 -17.27
CA PRO A 97 -6.45 1.73 -17.11
C PRO A 97 -5.07 2.03 -16.48
N ALA A 98 -4.39 1.04 -15.90
CA ALA A 98 -3.14 1.22 -15.16
C ALA A 98 -2.04 2.03 -15.88
N PRO A 99 -1.77 1.82 -17.19
CA PRO A 99 -0.71 2.55 -17.90
C PRO A 99 -1.00 4.04 -18.12
N GLU A 100 -2.28 4.44 -18.07
CA GLU A 100 -2.73 5.80 -18.38
C GLU A 100 -3.08 6.63 -17.14
N LEU A 101 -2.87 6.07 -15.94
CA LEU A 101 -3.17 6.76 -14.70
C LEU A 101 -2.33 8.03 -14.54
N ALA A 102 -3.01 9.14 -14.26
CA ALA A 102 -2.36 10.36 -13.84
C ALA A 102 -1.72 10.19 -12.45
N HIS A 103 -0.55 10.81 -12.26
CA HIS A 103 0.10 10.88 -10.96
C HIS A 103 -0.84 11.48 -9.90
N GLY A 104 -0.92 10.85 -8.73
CA GLY A 104 -1.79 11.25 -7.62
C GLY A 104 -3.23 10.76 -7.71
N THR A 105 -3.61 10.01 -8.76
CA THR A 105 -4.93 9.35 -8.83
C THR A 105 -5.06 8.38 -7.66
N ILE A 106 -6.14 8.46 -6.88
CA ILE A 106 -6.37 7.51 -5.79
C ILE A 106 -6.95 6.24 -6.37
N VAL A 107 -6.27 5.13 -6.15
CA VAL A 107 -6.65 3.83 -6.68
C VAL A 107 -6.73 2.79 -5.57
N ARG A 108 -7.55 1.78 -5.83
CA ARG A 108 -7.50 0.49 -5.15
C ARG A 108 -7.09 -0.54 -6.18
N ALA A 109 -6.07 -1.32 -5.86
CA ALA A 109 -5.57 -2.39 -6.71
C ALA A 109 -5.58 -3.71 -5.94
N THR A 110 -5.93 -4.78 -6.64
CA THR A 110 -5.79 -6.13 -6.12
C THR A 110 -4.68 -6.82 -6.90
N PHE A 111 -3.77 -7.41 -6.14
CA PHE A 111 -2.61 -8.13 -6.65
C PHE A 111 -2.65 -9.59 -6.20
N GLU A 112 -1.97 -10.43 -6.97
CA GLU A 112 -1.72 -11.81 -6.62
C GLU A 112 -0.33 -12.20 -7.10
N ASP A 113 0.50 -12.66 -6.17
CA ASP A 113 1.84 -13.17 -6.41
C ASP A 113 2.06 -14.48 -5.63
N TYR A 114 3.32 -14.90 -5.46
CA TYR A 114 3.66 -16.09 -4.67
C TYR A 114 3.31 -15.96 -3.17
N ALA A 115 3.04 -14.74 -2.68
CA ALA A 115 2.54 -14.48 -1.32
C ALA A 115 1.03 -14.70 -1.17
N GLY A 116 0.33 -14.90 -2.29
CA GLY A 116 -1.11 -14.94 -2.34
C GLY A 116 -1.72 -13.58 -2.68
N ARG A 117 -3.02 -13.45 -2.42
CA ARG A 117 -3.81 -12.28 -2.83
C ARG A 117 -3.83 -11.20 -1.76
N PHE A 118 -3.57 -9.95 -2.17
CA PHE A 118 -3.61 -8.77 -1.32
C PHE A 118 -4.15 -7.55 -2.06
N ASP A 119 -4.68 -6.59 -1.30
CA ASP A 119 -5.28 -5.36 -1.80
C ASP A 119 -4.44 -4.18 -1.34
N VAL A 120 -4.26 -3.17 -2.20
CA VAL A 120 -3.55 -1.94 -1.89
C VAL A 120 -4.44 -0.75 -2.25
N ILE A 121 -4.54 0.22 -1.35
CA ILE A 121 -5.16 1.52 -1.62
C ILE A 121 -4.13 2.63 -1.40
N GLY A 122 -4.08 3.60 -2.30
CA GLY A 122 -3.15 4.72 -2.19
C GLY A 122 -3.09 5.55 -3.47
N PRO A 123 -2.22 6.57 -3.51
CA PRO A 123 -1.98 7.34 -4.71
C PRO A 123 -1.21 6.52 -5.75
N ALA A 124 -1.59 6.68 -7.02
CA ALA A 124 -0.82 6.24 -8.17
C ALA A 124 0.41 7.13 -8.33
N VAL A 125 1.60 6.55 -8.18
CA VAL A 125 2.88 7.25 -8.33
C VAL A 125 3.50 6.92 -9.67
N VAL A 126 3.81 7.96 -10.44
CA VAL A 126 4.43 7.86 -11.75
C VAL A 126 5.91 8.16 -11.59
N ALA A 127 6.77 7.26 -12.06
CA ALA A 127 8.19 7.54 -12.23
C ALA A 127 8.40 8.20 -13.61
N THR A 128 9.10 9.33 -13.65
CA THR A 128 9.22 10.13 -14.87
C THR A 128 10.38 9.68 -15.77
N SER A 129 11.45 9.11 -15.20
CA SER A 129 12.61 8.64 -15.99
C SER A 129 12.49 7.18 -16.46
N ALA A 130 11.66 6.39 -15.79
CA ALA A 130 11.28 5.05 -16.19
C ALA A 130 9.74 5.00 -16.28
N PRO A 131 9.12 4.74 -17.45
CA PRO A 131 7.67 4.82 -17.63
C PRO A 131 6.97 3.74 -16.79
N MET A 132 6.71 4.05 -15.53
CA MET A 132 6.23 3.12 -14.52
C MET A 132 5.20 3.81 -13.64
N VAL A 133 4.14 3.08 -13.35
CA VAL A 133 3.05 3.50 -12.48
C VAL A 133 2.93 2.50 -11.34
N GLY A 134 2.78 2.97 -10.11
CA GLY A 134 2.63 2.11 -8.95
C GLY A 134 1.74 2.64 -7.87
N VAL A 135 1.41 1.75 -6.93
CA VAL A 135 0.70 2.06 -5.70
C VAL A 135 1.30 1.23 -4.57
N GLY A 136 1.66 1.88 -3.46
CA GLY A 136 2.19 1.18 -2.28
C GLY A 136 3.34 0.22 -2.56
N ARG A 137 4.33 0.66 -3.36
CA ARG A 137 5.51 -0.12 -3.81
C ARG A 137 5.20 -1.25 -4.80
N TRP A 138 3.96 -1.41 -5.25
CA TRP A 138 3.57 -2.40 -6.25
C TRP A 138 3.40 -1.77 -7.64
N VAL A 139 3.86 -2.49 -8.66
CA VAL A 139 3.80 -2.05 -10.07
C VAL A 139 2.39 -2.25 -10.62
N LEU A 140 1.75 -1.17 -11.02
CA LEU A 140 0.50 -1.16 -11.78
C LEU A 140 0.77 -1.33 -13.27
N ALA A 141 1.77 -0.62 -13.79
CA ALA A 141 2.20 -0.70 -15.18
C ALA A 141 3.69 -0.36 -15.33
N TYR A 142 4.34 -0.93 -16.33
CA TYR A 142 5.72 -0.66 -16.71
C TYR A 142 5.87 -0.69 -18.24
N LYS A 143 6.45 0.36 -18.82
CA LYS A 143 6.63 0.53 -20.28
C LYS A 143 5.32 0.32 -21.07
N GLY A 144 4.21 0.83 -20.55
CA GLY A 144 2.89 0.70 -21.16
C GLY A 144 2.24 -0.68 -20.99
N GLN A 145 2.90 -1.63 -20.34
CA GLN A 145 2.38 -2.98 -20.07
C GLN A 145 1.87 -3.08 -18.64
N LEU A 146 0.85 -3.91 -18.42
CA LEU A 146 0.32 -4.17 -17.08
C LEU A 146 1.37 -4.84 -16.18
N GLY A 147 1.34 -4.50 -14.89
CA GLY A 147 2.16 -5.15 -13.88
C GLY A 147 1.80 -6.64 -13.77
N VAL A 148 2.81 -7.51 -13.70
CA VAL A 148 2.64 -8.98 -13.75
C VAL A 148 1.75 -9.55 -12.63
N CYS A 149 1.75 -8.91 -11.46
CA CYS A 149 0.95 -9.33 -10.30
C CYS A 149 -0.40 -8.61 -10.24
N LEU A 150 -0.67 -7.61 -11.08
CA LEU A 150 -1.93 -6.86 -11.06
C LEU A 150 -3.07 -7.75 -11.58
N ARG A 151 -4.20 -7.75 -10.86
CA ARG A 151 -5.40 -8.52 -11.23
C ARG A 151 -6.59 -7.62 -11.47
N ASN A 152 -6.82 -6.65 -10.58
CA ASN A 152 -7.92 -5.71 -10.69
C ASN A 152 -7.48 -4.32 -10.26
N LEU A 153 -8.11 -3.31 -10.84
CA LEU A 153 -7.88 -1.91 -10.54
C LEU A 153 -9.21 -1.16 -10.47
N GLU A 154 -9.34 -0.30 -9.47
CA GLU A 154 -10.48 0.59 -9.30
C GLU A 154 -9.94 2.01 -9.07
N ILE A 155 -10.40 2.96 -9.90
CA ILE A 155 -10.10 4.38 -9.72
C ILE A 155 -11.13 4.95 -8.76
N LEU A 156 -10.66 5.49 -7.64
CA LEU A 156 -11.51 5.96 -6.55
C LEU A 156 -11.70 7.49 -6.57
N ALA A 157 -10.68 8.22 -7.01
CA ALA A 157 -10.72 9.67 -7.12
C ALA A 157 -9.64 10.19 -8.06
N ALA A 158 -9.91 11.29 -8.74
CA ALA A 158 -8.94 12.01 -9.55
C ALA A 158 -7.84 12.65 -8.67
N PRO A 159 -6.67 13.02 -9.26
CA PRO A 159 -5.62 13.71 -8.52
C PRO A 159 -6.13 14.94 -7.77
N GLY A 160 -5.84 15.02 -6.47
CA GLY A 160 -6.21 16.15 -5.62
C GLY A 160 -7.68 16.22 -5.19
N GLU A 161 -8.57 15.39 -5.74
CA GLU A 161 -10.02 15.43 -5.44
C GLU A 161 -10.31 15.19 -3.95
N LEU A 162 -9.52 14.34 -3.29
CA LEU A 162 -9.69 14.03 -1.86
C LEU A 162 -8.88 14.94 -0.92
N GLY A 163 -8.12 15.91 -1.45
CA GLY A 163 -7.25 16.78 -0.64
C GLY A 163 -6.10 16.04 0.09
N LEU A 164 -5.84 14.79 -0.27
CA LEU A 164 -4.78 13.97 0.31
C LEU A 164 -3.40 14.37 -0.25
N PRO A 165 -2.35 14.39 0.56
CA PRO A 165 -1.00 14.67 0.07
C PRO A 165 -0.54 13.54 -0.86
N CYS A 166 -0.10 13.92 -2.06
CA CYS A 166 0.64 13.04 -2.95
C CYS A 166 2.11 13.49 -2.98
N PRO A 167 3.09 12.57 -2.86
CA PRO A 167 4.49 12.91 -3.07
C PRO A 167 4.72 13.54 -4.45
N THR A 168 5.83 14.23 -4.63
CA THR A 168 6.27 14.66 -5.95
C THR A 168 6.59 13.45 -6.83
N PRO A 169 6.40 13.54 -8.17
CA PRO A 169 6.84 12.49 -9.08
C PRO A 169 8.32 12.14 -8.83
N THR A 170 8.61 10.84 -8.76
CA THR A 170 9.99 10.37 -8.58
C THR A 170 10.69 10.19 -9.91
N LEU A 171 12.02 10.34 -9.93
CA LEU A 171 12.81 10.06 -11.13
C LEU A 171 12.84 8.55 -11.38
N SER A 172 13.22 7.76 -10.38
CA SER A 172 13.21 6.29 -10.42
C SER A 172 12.66 5.71 -9.11
N TRP A 173 12.37 4.41 -9.07
CA TRP A 173 12.04 3.72 -7.80
C TRP A 173 13.27 3.16 -7.09
N ASP A 174 14.44 3.20 -7.72
CA ASP A 174 15.69 2.67 -7.18
C ASP A 174 16.40 3.66 -6.22
N ASP A 175 16.00 4.94 -6.24
CA ASP A 175 16.62 6.00 -5.44
C ASP A 175 16.30 5.92 -3.92
N GLY A 176 15.51 4.93 -3.49
CA GLY A 176 14.98 4.82 -2.12
C GLY A 176 15.72 3.87 -1.17
N ASP A 177 16.58 2.97 -1.67
CA ASP A 177 17.22 1.91 -0.87
C ASP A 177 18.70 2.21 -0.51
N SER A 178 19.15 3.46 -0.66
CA SER A 178 20.49 3.88 -0.24
C SER A 178 20.53 4.26 1.25
N THR A 179 20.39 3.27 2.13
CA THR A 179 21.07 3.28 3.45
C THR A 179 21.02 1.89 4.08
N ILE A 180 22.12 1.16 3.96
CA ILE A 180 22.52 0.07 4.84
C ILE A 180 23.28 0.68 6.02
#